data_AF-A0A1G0KDN8-F1
#
_entry.id   AF-A0A1G0KDN8-F1
#
_cell.length_a   1.000
_cell.length_b   1.000
_cell.length_c   1.000
_cell.angle_alpha   90.00
_cell.angle_beta   90.00
_cell.angle_gamma   90.00
#
_symmetry.space_group_name_H-M   'P 1'
#
loop_
_entity.id
_entity.type
_entity.pdbx_description
1 polymer ?
#
loop_
_entity_poly.entity_id
_entity_poly.type
_entity_poly.pdbx_seq_one_letter_code
_entity_poly.pdbx_strand_id
1 'polypeptide(L)'
;MPVEAKIQSCPGFHELEGTIFPGATSDVSENGIRLCINQLLPANTFLEMEVKLGERKYLLSGRVMWSQLIDNTTAHIGIMFTSENESQMWSWKNQLSRVFNSEK
;
A
#
# COMPACT_ATOMS: atom_id res chain seq x y z
N MET A 1 6.17 -7.04 -5.49
CA MET A 1 4.88 -6.71 -6.10
C MET A 1 4.80 -5.21 -6.35
N PRO A 2 4.62 -4.76 -7.61
CA PRO A 2 4.42 -3.36 -7.93
C PRO A 2 3.12 -2.81 -7.36
N VAL A 3 3.15 -1.54 -6.93
CA VAL A 3 1.99 -0.79 -6.44
C VAL A 3 1.99 0.57 -7.10
N GLU A 4 0.84 1.01 -7.59
CA GLU A 4 0.61 2.41 -7.95
C GLU A 4 -0.33 3.00 -6.90
N ALA A 5 0.09 4.08 -6.25
CA ALA A 5 -0.67 4.69 -5.16
C ALA A 5 -1.05 6.12 -5.51
N LYS A 6 -2.30 6.49 -5.21
CA LYS A 6 -2.83 7.84 -5.34
C LYS A 6 -3.12 8.42 -3.95
N ILE A 7 -2.62 9.61 -3.70
CA ILE A 7 -2.91 10.35 -2.47
C ILE A 7 -4.31 10.92 -2.55
N GLN A 8 -5.18 10.49 -1.64
CA GLN A 8 -6.56 10.98 -1.55
C GLN A 8 -6.71 12.07 -0.47
N SER A 9 -5.95 11.98 0.61
CA SER A 9 -5.80 13.08 1.58
C SER A 9 -4.43 13.01 2.25
N CYS A 10 -3.79 14.16 2.49
CA CYS A 10 -2.47 14.22 3.12
C CYS A 10 -2.41 15.30 4.21
N PRO A 11 -2.44 14.92 5.50
CA PRO A 11 -2.43 15.87 6.60
C PRO A 11 -1.20 16.78 6.56
N GLY A 12 -1.43 18.09 6.47
CA GLY A 12 -0.38 19.11 6.47
C GLY A 12 0.26 19.38 5.10
N PHE A 13 -0.12 18.64 4.05
CA PHE A 13 0.46 18.76 2.70
C PHE A 13 -0.61 18.54 1.63
N HIS A 14 -1.63 19.40 1.59
CA HIS A 14 -2.77 19.27 0.68
C HIS A 14 -2.36 19.35 -0.81
N GLU A 15 -1.25 20.00 -1.11
CA GLU A 15 -0.67 20.05 -2.46
C GLU A 15 -0.29 18.69 -3.03
N LEU A 16 -0.12 17.67 -2.16
CA LEU A 16 0.17 16.31 -2.58
C LEU A 16 -1.10 15.53 -2.96
N GLU A 17 -2.29 16.02 -2.62
CA GLU A 17 -3.55 15.34 -2.93
C GLU A 17 -3.77 15.23 -4.45
N GLY A 18 -4.21 14.05 -4.89
CA GLY A 18 -4.33 13.69 -6.30
C GLY A 18 -3.04 13.15 -6.93
N THR A 19 -1.88 13.29 -6.28
CA THR A 19 -0.60 12.79 -6.79
C THR A 19 -0.60 11.27 -6.88
N ILE A 20 -0.13 10.75 -8.01
CA ILE A 20 0.08 9.32 -8.25
C ILE A 20 1.58 9.05 -8.21
N PHE A 21 1.97 8.01 -7.47
CA PHE A 21 3.37 7.62 -7.36
C PHE A 21 3.53 6.09 -7.39
N PRO A 22 4.65 5.60 -7.95
CA PRO A 22 4.98 4.19 -7.92
C PRO A 22 5.53 3.79 -6.54
N GLY A 23 5.25 2.56 -6.17
CA GLY A 23 5.84 1.90 -5.01
C GLY A 23 6.01 0.40 -5.26
N ALA A 24 6.64 -0.27 -4.31
CA ALA A 24 6.74 -1.72 -4.32
C ALA A 24 6.50 -2.28 -2.92
N THR A 25 5.95 -3.49 -2.87
CA THR A 25 5.86 -4.25 -1.63
C THR A 25 6.46 -5.64 -1.79
N SER A 26 7.03 -6.15 -0.71
CA SER A 26 7.37 -7.56 -0.52
C SER A 26 6.78 -8.10 0.79
N ASP A 27 6.04 -7.27 1.52
CA ASP A 27 5.60 -7.53 2.89
C ASP A 27 4.15 -7.06 3.04
N VAL A 28 3.28 -8.05 3.13
CA VAL A 28 1.84 -7.93 3.10
C VAL A 28 1.26 -8.76 4.23
N SER A 29 0.24 -8.21 4.86
CA SER A 29 -0.52 -8.87 5.90
C SER A 29 -1.99 -8.87 5.54
N GLU A 30 -2.79 -9.53 6.38
CA GLU A 30 -4.23 -9.61 6.20
C GLU A 30 -4.91 -8.24 6.13
N ASN A 31 -4.43 -7.28 6.92
CA ASN A 31 -5.07 -5.98 7.12
C ASN A 31 -4.19 -4.80 6.73
N GLY A 32 -3.02 -5.05 6.15
CA GLY A 32 -2.10 -3.97 5.80
C GLY A 32 -0.96 -4.39 4.91
N ILE A 33 -0.21 -3.41 4.46
CA ILE A 33 0.88 -3.55 3.51
C ILE A 33 2.02 -2.62 3.90
N ARG A 34 3.26 -3.07 3.72
CA ARG A 34 4.43 -2.20 3.75
C ARG A 34 4.81 -1.82 2.33
N LEU A 35 4.84 -0.53 2.01
CA LEU A 35 5.35 -0.03 0.74
C LEU A 35 6.76 0.54 0.91
N CYS A 36 7.58 0.31 -0.10
CA CYS A 36 8.84 1.00 -0.34
C CYS A 36 8.61 2.05 -1.43
N ILE A 37 8.88 3.32 -1.09
CA ILE A 37 8.60 4.50 -1.91
C ILE A 37 9.73 5.53 -1.77
N ASN A 38 9.76 6.54 -2.64
CA ASN A 38 10.87 7.50 -2.70
C ASN A 38 10.65 8.78 -1.87
N GLN A 39 9.66 8.78 -0.97
CA GLN A 39 9.33 9.94 -0.15
C GLN A 39 8.70 9.52 1.18
N LEU A 40 8.85 10.34 2.22
CA LEU A 40 8.06 10.18 3.44
C LEU A 40 6.62 10.61 3.20
N LEU A 41 5.69 9.94 3.86
CA LEU A 41 4.30 10.37 3.93
C LEU A 41 3.90 10.54 5.40
N PRO A 42 3.20 11.63 5.76
CA PRO A 42 2.67 11.80 7.10
C PRO A 42 1.75 10.65 7.51
N ALA A 43 1.73 10.33 8.80
CA ALA A 43 0.72 9.45 9.37
C ALA A 43 -0.69 9.99 9.07
N ASN A 44 -1.65 9.08 8.94
CA ASN A 44 -3.03 9.32 8.52
C ASN A 44 -3.23 9.77 7.07
N THR A 45 -2.18 9.89 6.26
CA THR A 45 -2.31 10.04 4.79
C THR A 45 -3.15 8.88 4.25
N PHE A 46 -4.21 9.20 3.51
CA PHE A 46 -5.11 8.22 2.92
C PHE A 46 -4.72 7.97 1.46
N LEU A 47 -4.56 6.69 1.12
CA LEU A 47 -4.08 6.24 -0.18
C LEU A 47 -5.11 5.28 -0.79
N GLU A 48 -5.37 5.46 -2.08
CA GLU A 48 -5.88 4.40 -2.95
C GLU A 48 -4.70 3.75 -3.67
N MET A 49 -4.73 2.43 -3.82
CA MET A 49 -3.62 1.63 -4.32
C MET A 49 -4.10 0.60 -5.32
N GLU A 50 -3.44 0.53 -6.47
CA GLU A 50 -3.51 -0.62 -7.38
C GLU A 50 -2.29 -1.51 -7.13
N VAL A 51 -2.51 -2.69 -6.56
CA VAL A 51 -1.47 -3.69 -6.31
C VAL A 51 -1.50 -4.76 -7.41
N LYS A 52 -0.35 -5.01 -8.04
CA LYS A 52 -0.20 -6.05 -9.06
C LYS A 52 0.41 -7.32 -8.45
N LEU A 53 -0.31 -8.43 -8.56
CA LEU A 53 0.10 -9.76 -8.09
C LEU A 53 -0.12 -10.79 -9.19
N GLY A 54 0.97 -11.20 -9.85
CA GLY A 54 0.92 -11.94 -11.11
C GLY A 54 0.20 -11.11 -12.18
N GLU A 55 -0.72 -11.73 -12.92
CA GLU A 55 -1.55 -11.08 -13.94
C GLU A 55 -2.78 -10.34 -13.36
N ARG A 56 -2.94 -10.29 -12.03
CA ARG A 56 -4.10 -9.71 -11.37
C ARG A 56 -3.79 -8.35 -10.77
N LYS A 57 -4.79 -7.47 -10.82
CA LYS A 57 -4.80 -6.15 -10.18
C LYS A 57 -5.80 -6.14 -9.04
N TYR A 58 -5.39 -5.59 -7.91
CA TYR A 58 -6.20 -5.42 -6.72
C TYR A 58 -6.28 -3.95 -6.38
N LEU A 59 -7.49 -3.42 -6.31
CA LEU A 59 -7.74 -2.08 -5.79
C LEU A 59 -7.90 -2.20 -4.27
N LEU A 60 -7.09 -1.46 -3.54
CA LEU A 60 -7.07 -1.43 -2.08
C LEU A 60 -6.98 0.03 -1.64
N SER A 61 -7.46 0.34 -0.45
CA SER A 61 -7.33 1.66 0.14
C SER A 61 -6.91 1.57 1.59
N GLY A 62 -6.18 2.56 2.09
CA GLY A 62 -5.65 2.48 3.44
C GLY A 62 -5.02 3.76 3.94
N ARG A 63 -4.73 3.80 5.23
CA ARG A 63 -4.06 4.93 5.89
C ARG A 63 -2.65 4.58 6.28
N VAL A 64 -1.73 5.52 6.06
CA VAL A 64 -0.36 5.45 6.56
C VAL A 64 -0.39 5.45 8.09
N MET A 65 0.12 4.40 8.70
CA MET A 65 0.24 4.26 10.15
C MET A 65 1.60 4.71 10.66
N TRP A 66 2.64 4.49 9.84
CA TRP A 66 4.00 4.90 10.13
C TRP A 66 4.78 5.11 8.83
N SER A 67 5.83 5.92 8.90
CA SER A 67 6.76 6.18 7.80
C SER A 67 8.17 6.28 8.36
N GLN A 68 9.14 5.69 7.65
CA GLN A 68 10.53 5.63 8.08
C GLN A 68 11.45 5.72 6.86
N LEU A 69 12.42 6.64 6.89
CA LEU A 69 13.52 6.65 5.93
C LEU A 69 14.44 5.45 6.18
N ILE A 70 14.75 4.72 5.11
CA ILE A 70 15.71 3.61 5.11
C ILE A 70 17.07 4.12 4.65
N ASP A 71 17.06 5.05 3.69
CA ASP A 71 18.22 5.82 3.25
C ASP A 71 17.79 7.24 2.85
N ASN A 72 18.68 8.02 2.23
CA ASN A 72 18.40 9.41 1.84
C ASN A 72 17.34 9.57 0.74
N THR A 73 16.95 8.48 0.09
CA THR A 73 16.08 8.47 -1.10
C THR A 73 14.90 7.52 -0.98
N THR A 74 14.96 6.58 -0.03
CA THR A 74 14.02 5.47 0.12
C THR A 74 13.35 5.52 1.48
N ALA A 75 12.03 5.41 1.49
CA ALA A 75 11.21 5.29 2.69
C ALA A 75 10.38 4.01 2.67
N HIS A 76 10.22 3.41 3.84
CA HIS A 76 9.17 2.45 4.12
C HIS A 76 7.96 3.16 4.73
N ILE A 77 6.77 2.80 4.26
CA ILE A 77 5.50 3.18 4.89
C ILE A 77 4.69 1.94 5.21
N GLY A 78 4.13 1.91 6.41
CA GLY A 78 3.14 0.91 6.80
C GLY A 78 1.74 1.46 6.61
N ILE A 79 0.91 0.72 5.89
CA ILE A 79 -0.45 1.12 5.56
C ILE A 79 -1.42 0.10 6.15
N MET A 80 -2.42 0.59 6.89
CA MET A 80 -3.56 -0.21 7.35
C MET A 80 -4.72 -0.05 6.36
N PHE A 81 -5.27 -1.15 5.87
CA PHE A 81 -6.40 -1.13 4.95
C PHE A 81 -7.68 -0.68 5.67
N THR A 82 -8.55 0.04 4.96
CA THR A 82 -9.88 0.39 5.46
C THR A 82 -10.86 -0.77 5.27
N SER A 83 -11.88 -0.84 6.12
CA SER A 83 -12.96 -1.84 6.04
C SER A 83 -13.81 -1.71 4.77
N GLU A 84 -13.75 -0.56 4.09
CA GLU A 84 -14.42 -0.34 2.79
C GLU A 84 -13.91 -1.29 1.69
N ASN A 85 -12.72 -1.88 1.89
CA ASN A 85 -12.18 -2.89 0.98
C ASN A 85 -12.70 -4.30 1.25
N GLU A 86 -13.67 -4.54 2.15
CA GLU A 86 -14.04 -5.90 2.61
C GLU A 86 -14.27 -6.92 1.47
N SER A 87 -14.94 -6.51 0.39
CA SER A 87 -15.16 -7.38 -0.79
C SER A 87 -13.87 -7.69 -1.57
N GLN A 88 -12.97 -6.71 -1.69
CA GLN A 88 -11.70 -6.81 -2.42
C GLN A 88 -10.62 -7.52 -1.57
N MET A 89 -10.67 -7.32 -0.25
CA MET A 89 -9.81 -7.95 0.74
C MET A 89 -9.96 -9.46 0.77
N TRP A 90 -11.15 -10.01 0.54
CA TRP A 90 -11.32 -11.46 0.50
C TRP A 90 -10.56 -12.11 -0.67
N SER A 91 -10.65 -11.52 -1.86
CA SER A 91 -9.91 -11.98 -3.06
C SER A 91 -8.39 -11.81 -2.87
N TRP A 92 -7.98 -10.70 -2.26
CA TRP A 92 -6.59 -10.43 -1.87
C TRP A 92 -6.05 -11.49 -0.91
N LYS A 93 -6.73 -11.73 0.22
CA LYS A 93 -6.35 -12.72 1.25
C LYS A 93 -6.21 -14.12 0.66
N ASN A 94 -7.15 -14.53 -0.19
CA ASN A 94 -7.12 -15.82 -0.86
C ASN A 94 -5.97 -15.97 -1.85
N GLN A 95 -5.56 -14.89 -2.52
CA GLN A 95 -4.43 -14.93 -3.43
C GLN A 95 -3.10 -14.92 -2.67
N LEU A 96 -2.98 -14.13 -1.60
CA LEU A 96 -1.80 -14.13 -0.73
C LEU A 96 -1.55 -15.51 -0.15
N SER A 97 -2.59 -16.18 0.39
CA SER A 97 -2.44 -17.51 0.95
C SER A 97 -1.96 -18.54 -0.08
N ARG A 98 -2.32 -18.39 -1.35
CA ARG A 98 -1.81 -19.25 -2.43
C ARG A 98 -0.33 -19.00 -2.71
N VAL A 99 0.07 -17.74 -2.83
CA VAL A 99 1.47 -17.36 -3.11
C VAL A 99 2.39 -17.84 -2.00
N PHE A 100 2.05 -17.59 -0.73
CA PHE A 100 2.89 -17.98 0.40
C PHE A 100 2.83 -19.48 0.75
N ASN A 101 1.78 -20.20 0.36
CA ASN A 101 1.72 -21.66 0.54
C ASN A 101 2.31 -22.44 -0.64
N SER A 102 2.48 -21.82 -1.83
CA SER A 102 3.15 -22.47 -2.97
C SER A 102 4.67 -22.47 -2.88
N GLU A 103 5.25 -21.77 -1.90
CA GLU A 103 6.70 -21.72 -1.62
C GLU A 103 7.13 -22.74 -0.53
N LYS A 104 6.27 -23.70 -0.18
CA LYS A 104 6.56 -24.84 0.70
C LYS A 104 6.51 -26.14 -0.08
#